data_AF-A0A7J8BCC2-F1
#
_entry.id   AF-A0A7J8BCC2-F1
#
_cell.length_a   1.000
_cell.length_b   1.000
_cell.length_c   1.000
_cell.angle_alpha   90.00
_cell.angle_beta   90.00
_cell.angle_gamma   90.00
#
_symmetry.space_group_name_H-M   'P 1'
#
loop_
_entity.id
_entity.type
_entity.pdbx_description
1 polymer ?
#
loop_
_entity_poly.entity_id
_entity_poly.type
_entity_poly.pdbx_seq_one_letter_code
_entity_poly.pdbx_strand_id
1 'polypeptide(L)'
;MCTGKQALIWLLGVHGERIPNAPYVLEDFVDNVKSETFPAVKMELLTALLRLFLSRPAECQDMLGRLLHYCIEEEKDMAVRDRGLFYYRLLLAGVDEVKRILCSPKSDTSLRLLEDQAERPVNSWASDFNTLVPVYGKARWATISKLQGAERCGPDLPKTASFPTSGPLIPEENKERVQALPDSGALTLVPSHQLTPEYFEKKWLSLEVAHQQVCPWQGAVHPDTLQVALQMVNIQTIAVSRAGAQPWKAYLSAQDTAGCLFLTELLLEPGNLEMQISVKQNEARTETLNSFVSVLETVIGTVGDIKS
;
A
#
# COMPACT_ATOMS: atom_id res chain seq x y z
N MET A 1 3.92 -24.44 14.83
CA MET A 1 5.27 -24.26 15.41
C MET A 1 6.36 -24.03 14.36
N CYS A 2 6.22 -24.55 13.13
CA CYS A 2 7.24 -24.42 12.07
C CYS A 2 7.48 -22.97 11.62
N THR A 3 6.43 -22.14 11.66
CA THR A 3 6.48 -20.71 11.31
C THR A 3 7.43 -19.91 12.20
N GLY A 4 7.50 -20.22 13.50
CA GLY A 4 8.39 -19.52 14.43
C GLY A 4 9.86 -19.82 14.16
N LYS A 5 10.21 -21.09 13.93
CA LYS A 5 11.57 -21.49 13.57
C LYS A 5 12.01 -20.87 12.24
N GLN A 6 11.15 -20.94 11.23
CA GLN A 6 11.42 -20.35 9.91
C GLN A 6 11.63 -18.83 10.02
N ALA A 7 10.77 -18.12 10.77
CA ALA A 7 10.90 -16.68 10.98
C ALA A 7 12.20 -16.31 11.72
N LEU A 8 12.62 -17.10 12.71
CA LEU A 8 13.89 -16.89 13.41
C LEU A 8 15.07 -17.03 12.45
N ILE A 9 15.10 -18.08 11.64
CA ILE A 9 16.17 -18.33 10.66
C ILE A 9 16.21 -17.19 9.63
N TRP A 10 15.05 -16.77 9.13
CA TRP A 10 14.95 -15.62 8.22
C TRP A 10 15.53 -14.35 8.85
N LEU A 11 15.20 -14.06 10.12
CA LEU A 11 15.68 -12.89 10.85
C LEU A 11 17.20 -12.91 10.98
N LEU A 12 17.78 -14.07 11.33
CA LEU A 12 19.23 -14.26 11.43
C LEU A 12 19.91 -14.10 10.07
N GLY A 13 19.29 -14.54 8.98
CA GLY A 13 19.82 -14.34 7.63
C GLY A 13 19.78 -12.90 7.15
N VAL A 14 18.73 -12.15 7.50
CA VAL A 14 18.56 -10.74 7.07
C VAL A 14 19.38 -9.78 7.93
N HIS A 15 19.45 -10.01 9.24
CA HIS A 15 20.13 -9.12 10.19
C HIS A 15 21.40 -9.72 10.81
N GLY A 16 21.89 -10.84 10.30
CA GLY A 16 23.07 -11.54 10.85
C GLY A 16 24.37 -10.76 10.78
N GLU A 17 24.46 -9.70 9.96
CA GLU A 17 25.58 -8.76 10.01
C GLU A 17 25.66 -8.04 11.36
N ARG A 18 24.50 -7.65 11.92
CA ARG A 18 24.38 -6.92 13.19
C ARG A 18 24.40 -7.83 14.41
N ILE A 19 24.04 -9.11 14.23
CA ILE A 19 23.92 -10.09 15.32
C ILE A 19 25.20 -10.92 15.34
N PRO A 20 26.12 -10.72 16.31
CA PRO A 20 27.40 -11.43 16.35
C PRO A 20 27.24 -12.94 16.50
N ASN A 21 26.20 -13.39 17.21
CA ASN A 21 25.96 -14.81 17.46
C ASN A 21 25.22 -15.54 16.31
N ALA A 22 24.86 -14.85 15.23
CA ALA A 22 24.06 -15.43 14.16
C ALA A 22 24.70 -16.65 13.47
N PRO A 23 26.01 -16.66 13.15
CA PRO A 23 26.67 -17.83 12.55
C PRO A 23 26.57 -19.06 13.45
N TYR A 24 26.90 -18.93 14.73
CA TYR A 24 26.85 -20.04 15.70
C TYR A 24 25.46 -20.65 15.85
N VAL A 25 24.41 -19.81 15.86
CA VAL A 25 23.03 -20.29 15.95
C VAL A 25 22.62 -21.02 14.67
N LEU A 26 23.00 -20.49 13.50
CA LEU A 26 22.71 -21.14 12.21
C LEU A 26 23.48 -22.44 12.02
N GLU A 27 24.67 -22.57 12.61
CA GLU A 27 25.46 -23.81 12.58
C GLU A 27 24.71 -24.97 13.22
N ASP A 28 24.11 -24.76 14.39
CA ASP A 28 23.30 -25.78 15.06
C ASP A 28 22.10 -26.23 14.19
N PHE A 29 21.50 -25.31 13.44
CA PHE A 29 20.44 -25.67 12.48
C PHE A 29 20.98 -26.46 11.27
N VAL A 30 22.20 -26.18 10.82
CA VAL A 30 22.87 -26.93 9.73
C VAL A 30 23.23 -28.33 10.19
N ASP A 31 23.78 -28.49 11.40
CA ASP A 31 24.15 -29.79 11.96
C ASP A 31 22.93 -30.69 12.14
N ASN A 32 21.80 -30.10 12.54
CA ASN A 32 20.54 -30.81 12.73
C ASN A 32 19.65 -30.87 11.47
N VAL A 33 20.12 -30.43 10.30
CA VAL A 33 19.30 -30.30 9.07
C VAL A 33 18.68 -31.63 8.64
N LYS A 34 19.34 -32.77 8.91
CA LYS A 34 18.86 -34.12 8.57
C LYS A 34 17.61 -34.52 9.35
N SER A 35 17.47 -33.99 10.56
CA SER A 35 16.35 -34.24 11.46
C SER A 35 15.16 -33.32 11.20
N GLU A 36 15.37 -32.21 10.49
CA GLU A 36 14.34 -31.22 10.22
C GLU A 36 13.27 -31.81 9.27
N THR A 37 12.03 -31.84 9.74
CA THR A 37 10.92 -32.51 9.06
C THR A 37 10.29 -31.61 7.98
N PHE A 38 10.43 -30.28 8.12
CA PHE A 38 9.73 -29.33 7.27
C PHE A 38 10.64 -28.76 6.16
N PRO A 39 10.36 -29.03 4.86
CA PRO A 39 11.15 -28.50 3.74
C PRO A 39 11.23 -26.97 3.72
N ALA A 40 10.17 -26.29 4.15
CA ALA A 40 10.13 -24.83 4.25
C ALA A 40 11.22 -24.25 5.16
N VAL A 41 11.52 -24.94 6.27
CA VAL A 41 12.58 -24.53 7.20
C VAL A 41 13.96 -24.73 6.55
N LYS A 42 14.17 -25.83 5.83
CA LYS A 42 15.41 -26.10 5.08
C LYS A 42 15.66 -25.07 3.98
N MET A 43 14.63 -24.72 3.21
CA MET A 43 14.72 -23.69 2.17
C MET A 43 15.05 -22.31 2.76
N GLU A 44 14.47 -21.97 3.90
CA GLU A 44 14.78 -20.71 4.59
C GLU A 44 16.20 -20.72 5.15
N LEU A 45 16.63 -21.83 5.77
CA LEU A 45 18.00 -22.02 6.26
C LEU A 45 19.03 -21.82 5.15
N LEU A 46 18.78 -22.43 4.00
CA LEU A 46 19.62 -22.28 2.81
C LEU A 46 19.70 -20.82 2.33
N THR A 47 18.57 -20.11 2.35
CA THR A 47 18.51 -18.69 1.94
C THR A 47 19.19 -17.77 2.96
N ALA A 48 18.97 -18.02 4.25
CA ALA A 48 19.52 -17.25 5.36
C ALA A 48 21.04 -17.39 5.44
N LEU A 49 21.55 -18.61 5.30
CA LEU A 49 22.98 -18.88 5.34
C LEU A 49 23.70 -18.32 4.12
N LEU A 50 23.07 -18.40 2.93
CA LEU A 50 23.59 -17.75 1.73
C LEU A 50 23.70 -16.23 1.94
N ARG A 51 22.67 -15.57 2.50
CA ARG A 51 22.73 -14.13 2.82
C ARG A 51 23.86 -13.81 3.79
N LEU A 52 23.98 -14.59 4.86
CA LEU A 52 24.99 -14.36 5.88
C LEU A 52 26.42 -14.54 5.32
N PHE A 53 26.62 -15.52 4.45
CA PHE A 53 27.89 -15.73 3.75
C PHE A 53 28.32 -14.51 2.92
N LEU A 54 27.39 -13.77 2.31
CA LEU A 54 27.70 -12.55 1.54
C LEU A 54 28.25 -11.41 2.41
N SER A 55 27.92 -11.42 3.71
CA SER A 55 28.41 -10.45 4.69
C SER A 55 29.64 -10.97 5.45
N ARG A 56 29.68 -12.27 5.80
CA ARG A 56 30.71 -12.91 6.64
C ARG A 56 31.19 -14.23 6.01
N PRO A 57 31.99 -14.18 4.94
CA PRO A 57 32.38 -15.40 4.21
C PRO A 57 33.24 -16.34 5.04
N ALA A 58 34.18 -15.82 5.83
CA ALA A 58 35.13 -16.63 6.61
C ALA A 58 34.46 -17.55 7.64
N GLU A 59 33.40 -17.07 8.28
CA GLU A 59 32.67 -17.83 9.31
C GLU A 59 31.65 -18.81 8.69
N CYS A 60 31.10 -18.50 7.52
CA CYS A 60 29.99 -19.26 6.94
C CYS A 60 30.37 -20.21 5.81
N GLN A 61 31.60 -20.13 5.27
CA GLN A 61 32.01 -20.90 4.10
C GLN A 61 31.88 -22.42 4.30
N ASP A 62 32.37 -22.94 5.44
CA ASP A 62 32.29 -24.38 5.75
C ASP A 62 30.84 -24.84 5.90
N MET A 63 30.08 -24.16 6.77
CA MET A 63 28.67 -24.47 7.03
C MET A 63 27.82 -24.43 5.76
N LEU A 64 28.02 -23.43 4.89
CA LEU A 64 27.30 -23.31 3.63
C LEU A 64 27.66 -24.45 2.68
N GLY A 65 28.93 -24.86 2.63
CA GLY A 65 29.37 -26.03 1.86
C GLY A 65 28.70 -27.32 2.33
N ARG A 66 28.68 -27.56 3.64
CA ARG A 66 28.01 -28.74 4.25
C ARG A 66 26.51 -28.75 3.97
N LEU A 67 25.85 -27.61 4.11
CA LEU A 67 24.41 -27.47 3.83
C LEU A 67 24.10 -27.70 2.35
N LEU A 68 24.86 -27.10 1.43
CA LEU A 68 24.66 -27.28 -0.02
C LEU A 68 24.89 -28.72 -0.44
N HIS A 69 25.93 -29.37 0.08
CA HIS A 69 26.20 -30.78 -0.19
C HIS A 69 25.03 -31.67 0.24
N TYR A 70 24.53 -31.47 1.47
CA TYR A 70 23.35 -32.18 1.96
C TYR A 70 22.11 -31.93 1.08
N CYS A 71 21.82 -30.67 0.73
CA CYS A 71 20.67 -30.32 -0.09
C CYS A 71 20.72 -30.93 -1.51
N ILE A 72 21.91 -31.08 -2.09
CA ILE A 72 22.08 -31.58 -3.46
C ILE A 72 22.08 -33.12 -3.49
N GLU A 73 22.82 -33.76 -2.58
CA GLU A 73 23.07 -35.21 -2.63
C GLU A 73 22.08 -36.02 -1.78
N GLU A 74 21.76 -35.56 -0.57
CA GLU A 74 21.04 -36.36 0.43
C GLU A 74 19.55 -36.01 0.57
N GLU A 75 19.14 -34.79 0.21
CA GLU A 75 17.77 -34.31 0.41
C GLU A 75 16.76 -35.02 -0.52
N LYS A 76 15.62 -35.42 0.04
CA LYS A 76 14.57 -36.14 -0.69
C LYS A 76 13.57 -35.21 -1.38
N ASP A 77 13.37 -34.02 -0.85
CA ASP A 77 12.46 -33.03 -1.41
C ASP A 77 13.09 -32.35 -2.64
N MET A 78 12.41 -32.45 -3.79
CA MET A 78 12.93 -31.90 -5.04
C MET A 78 13.03 -30.36 -5.02
N ALA A 79 12.13 -29.66 -4.33
CA ALA A 79 12.13 -28.21 -4.30
C ALA A 79 13.33 -27.65 -3.50
N VAL A 80 13.66 -28.30 -2.38
CA VAL A 80 14.87 -27.97 -1.60
C VAL A 80 16.13 -28.22 -2.43
N ARG A 81 16.20 -29.36 -3.13
CA ARG A 81 17.33 -29.72 -3.99
C ARG A 81 17.53 -28.74 -5.14
N ASP A 82 16.46 -28.39 -5.85
CA ASP A 82 16.49 -27.44 -6.96
C ASP A 82 16.95 -26.06 -6.49
N ARG A 83 16.48 -25.62 -5.32
CA ARG A 83 16.93 -24.37 -4.71
C ARG A 83 18.41 -24.41 -4.32
N GLY A 84 18.89 -25.55 -3.81
CA GLY A 84 20.32 -25.81 -3.56
C GLY A 84 21.15 -25.68 -4.82
N LEU A 85 20.77 -26.36 -5.90
CA LEU A 85 21.43 -26.29 -7.20
C LEU A 85 21.42 -24.88 -7.78
N PHE A 86 20.29 -24.17 -7.66
CA PHE A 86 20.17 -22.78 -8.10
C PHE A 86 21.18 -21.88 -7.38
N TYR A 87 21.26 -21.95 -6.05
CA TYR A 87 22.22 -21.15 -5.30
C TYR A 87 23.67 -21.55 -5.55
N TYR A 88 23.96 -22.83 -5.72
CA TYR A 88 25.30 -23.28 -6.10
C TYR A 88 25.74 -22.68 -7.44
N ARG A 89 24.88 -22.75 -8.46
CA ARG A 89 25.14 -22.14 -9.78
C ARG A 89 25.26 -20.61 -9.71
N LEU A 90 24.45 -19.99 -8.86
CA LEU A 90 24.48 -18.55 -8.67
C LEU A 90 25.80 -18.10 -8.02
N LEU A 91 26.31 -18.84 -7.03
CA LEU A 91 27.62 -18.60 -6.43
C LEU A 91 28.76 -18.75 -7.44
N LEU A 92 28.66 -19.70 -8.37
CA LEU A 92 29.63 -19.87 -9.46
C LEU A 92 29.62 -18.69 -10.45
N ALA A 93 28.48 -18.03 -10.65
CA ALA A 93 28.37 -16.86 -11.51
C ALA A 93 29.04 -15.61 -10.91
N GLY A 94 29.16 -15.54 -9.58
CA GLY A 94 29.89 -14.50 -8.86
C GLY A 94 29.13 -13.92 -7.67
N VAL A 95 29.87 -13.51 -6.65
CA VAL A 95 29.32 -13.00 -5.37
C VAL A 95 28.51 -11.70 -5.56
N ASP A 96 28.96 -10.82 -6.47
CA ASP A 96 28.27 -9.55 -6.75
C ASP A 96 26.89 -9.77 -7.37
N GLU A 97 26.78 -10.76 -8.27
CA GLU A 97 25.51 -11.13 -8.89
C GLU A 97 24.56 -11.76 -7.87
N VAL A 98 25.08 -12.59 -6.97
CA VAL A 98 24.30 -13.15 -5.85
C VAL A 98 23.76 -12.02 -4.97
N LYS A 99 24.60 -11.03 -4.61
CA LYS A 99 24.18 -9.86 -3.82
C LYS A 99 23.08 -9.07 -4.53
N ARG A 100 23.24 -8.82 -5.83
CA ARG A 100 22.24 -8.09 -6.64
C ARG A 100 20.87 -8.76 -6.61
N ILE A 101 20.81 -10.09 -6.75
CA ILE A 101 19.56 -10.84 -6.78
C ILE A 101 18.96 -10.99 -5.37
N LEU A 102 19.79 -11.28 -4.37
CA LEU A 102 19.32 -11.66 -3.03
C LEU A 102 19.03 -10.46 -2.11
N CYS A 103 19.75 -9.35 -2.32
CA CYS A 103 19.65 -8.11 -1.57
C CYS A 103 18.97 -6.98 -2.36
N SER A 104 18.34 -7.29 -3.51
CA SER A 104 17.47 -6.34 -4.21
C SER A 104 16.44 -5.76 -3.24
N PRO A 105 16.11 -4.44 -3.34
CA PRO A 105 15.03 -3.86 -2.57
C PRO A 105 13.78 -4.72 -2.78
N LYS A 106 13.32 -5.38 -1.71
CA LYS A 106 12.02 -6.04 -1.74
C LYS A 106 11.01 -4.91 -1.79
N SER A 107 10.15 -4.92 -2.82
CA SER A 107 8.96 -4.09 -2.83
C SER A 107 8.23 -4.25 -1.50
N ASP A 108 7.73 -3.14 -0.97
CA ASP A 108 7.21 -3.06 0.38
C ASP A 108 6.23 -4.21 0.67
N THR A 109 6.58 -5.01 1.68
CA THR A 109 5.82 -6.20 2.07
C THR A 109 4.40 -5.84 2.56
N SER A 110 4.14 -4.56 2.84
CA SER A 110 2.81 -4.01 3.12
C SER A 110 1.80 -4.25 2.00
N LEU A 111 2.24 -4.32 0.73
CA LEU A 111 1.35 -4.60 -0.40
C LEU A 111 0.86 -6.05 -0.44
N ARG A 112 1.67 -7.01 0.01
CA ARG A 112 1.32 -8.44 -0.06
C ARG A 112 0.31 -8.89 1.00
N LEU A 113 0.24 -8.19 2.14
CA LEU A 113 -0.72 -8.52 3.20
C LEU A 113 -2.17 -8.17 2.80
N LEU A 114 -2.34 -7.26 1.85
CA LEU A 114 -3.64 -6.87 1.29
C LEU A 114 -4.08 -7.80 0.14
N GLU A 115 -3.15 -8.50 -0.50
CA GLU A 115 -3.41 -9.42 -1.62
C GLU A 115 -3.86 -10.83 -1.20
N ASP A 116 -3.81 -11.20 0.09
CA ASP A 116 -4.19 -12.55 0.54
C ASP A 116 -5.71 -12.81 0.48
N GLN A 117 -6.49 -11.77 0.21
CA GLN A 117 -7.84 -11.93 -0.33
C GLN A 117 -7.73 -12.07 -1.84
N ALA A 118 -7.21 -13.22 -2.32
CA ALA A 118 -7.39 -13.64 -3.71
C ALA A 118 -8.83 -13.32 -4.08
N GLU A 119 -9.05 -12.41 -5.04
CA GLU A 119 -10.36 -11.84 -5.38
C GLU A 119 -11.36 -12.97 -5.60
N ARG A 120 -12.04 -13.40 -4.54
CA ARG A 120 -12.99 -14.49 -4.66
C ARG A 120 -14.15 -13.89 -5.44
N PRO A 121 -14.59 -14.52 -6.54
CA PRO A 121 -15.67 -13.97 -7.35
C PRO A 121 -16.84 -13.60 -6.44
N VAL A 122 -17.44 -12.43 -6.66
CA VAL A 122 -18.46 -11.83 -5.76
C VAL A 122 -19.55 -12.84 -5.37
N ASN A 123 -19.92 -13.71 -6.29
CA ASN A 123 -20.89 -14.79 -6.10
C ASN A 123 -20.55 -15.75 -4.93
N SER A 124 -19.28 -15.87 -4.54
CA SER A 124 -18.83 -16.77 -3.47
C SER A 124 -19.04 -16.24 -2.06
N TRP A 125 -19.16 -14.92 -1.88
CA TRP A 125 -19.44 -14.27 -0.61
C TRP A 125 -20.77 -13.51 -0.60
N ALA A 126 -21.37 -13.25 -1.76
CA ALA A 126 -22.66 -12.56 -1.86
C ALA A 126 -23.78 -13.28 -1.08
N SER A 127 -23.77 -14.62 -1.07
CA SER A 127 -24.71 -15.41 -0.24
C SER A 127 -24.53 -15.18 1.25
N ASP A 128 -23.33 -14.79 1.66
CA ASP A 128 -22.91 -14.65 3.04
C ASP A 128 -23.01 -13.19 3.52
N PHE A 129 -23.32 -12.24 2.62
CA PHE A 129 -23.32 -10.80 2.91
C PHE A 129 -24.37 -10.39 3.95
N ASN A 130 -25.54 -11.04 3.93
CA ASN A 130 -26.61 -10.81 4.91
C ASN A 130 -26.55 -11.79 6.09
N THR A 131 -25.39 -12.40 6.33
CA THR A 131 -25.15 -13.29 7.47
C THR A 131 -24.00 -12.76 8.30
N LEU A 132 -23.84 -13.24 9.53
CA LEU A 132 -22.66 -12.88 10.32
C LEU A 132 -21.43 -13.75 9.98
N VAL A 133 -21.46 -14.49 8.87
CA VAL A 133 -20.31 -15.26 8.34
C VAL A 133 -19.06 -14.39 8.14
N PRO A 134 -19.12 -13.15 7.62
CA PRO A 134 -17.90 -12.34 7.45
C PRO A 134 -17.22 -11.97 8.77
N VAL A 135 -18.00 -11.89 9.87
CA VAL A 135 -17.51 -11.49 11.19
C VAL A 135 -17.03 -12.70 11.99
N TYR A 136 -17.78 -13.80 11.98
CA TYR A 136 -17.48 -14.98 12.80
C TYR A 136 -16.78 -16.10 12.02
N GLY A 137 -16.75 -16.03 10.69
CA GLY A 137 -16.33 -17.13 9.81
C GLY A 137 -17.43 -18.18 9.63
N LYS A 138 -17.41 -18.88 8.48
CA LYS A 138 -18.42 -19.89 8.09
C LYS A 138 -18.66 -20.96 9.16
N ALA A 139 -17.57 -21.46 9.76
CA ALA A 139 -17.63 -22.52 10.76
C ALA A 139 -18.36 -22.09 12.05
N ARG A 140 -18.07 -20.88 12.55
CA ARG A 140 -18.70 -20.38 13.79
C ARG A 140 -20.14 -19.92 13.55
N TRP A 141 -20.40 -19.28 12.41
CA TRP A 141 -21.77 -18.91 12.02
C TRP A 141 -22.70 -20.12 11.93
N ALA A 142 -22.25 -21.22 11.31
CA ALA A 142 -23.05 -22.45 11.22
C ALA A 142 -23.42 -23.04 12.60
N THR A 143 -22.57 -22.85 13.61
CA THR A 143 -22.86 -23.26 14.99
C THR A 143 -23.88 -22.31 15.65
N ILE A 144 -23.75 -21.00 15.44
CA ILE A 144 -24.66 -19.98 16.00
C ILE A 144 -26.07 -20.13 15.40
N SER A 145 -26.19 -20.32 14.08
CA SER A 145 -27.50 -20.48 13.43
C SER A 145 -28.23 -21.75 13.88
N LYS A 146 -27.51 -22.82 14.21
CA LYS A 146 -28.09 -24.06 14.77
C LYS A 146 -28.65 -23.86 16.18
N LEU A 147 -28.07 -22.96 16.96
CA LEU A 147 -28.57 -22.61 18.30
C LEU A 147 -29.80 -21.70 18.24
N GLN A 148 -29.87 -20.82 17.22
CA GLN A 148 -31.02 -19.92 17.01
C GLN A 148 -32.26 -20.61 16.41
N GLY A 149 -32.10 -21.79 15.79
CA GLY A 149 -33.22 -22.57 15.24
C GLY A 149 -34.14 -23.23 16.28
N ALA A 150 -33.80 -23.16 17.58
CA ALA A 150 -34.61 -23.75 18.66
C ALA A 150 -35.59 -22.75 19.30
N GLU A 151 -35.45 -21.44 19.05
CA GLU A 151 -36.35 -20.42 19.60
C GLU A 151 -36.70 -19.39 18.53
N ARG A 152 -37.81 -19.62 17.81
CA ARG A 152 -38.83 -18.59 17.53
C ARG A 152 -40.00 -19.19 16.73
N CYS A 153 -41.13 -19.24 17.41
CA CYS A 153 -42.47 -19.46 16.88
C CYS A 153 -43.07 -18.11 16.42
N GLY A 154 -43.31 -17.96 15.11
CA GLY A 154 -44.25 -17.06 14.38
C GLY A 154 -44.31 -15.54 14.66
N PRO A 155 -45.11 -14.75 13.89
CA PRO A 155 -45.83 -15.09 12.65
C PRO A 155 -45.62 -14.10 11.46
N ASP A 156 -45.91 -14.63 10.28
CA ASP A 156 -46.44 -14.05 9.02
C ASP A 156 -45.99 -12.68 8.46
N LEU A 157 -45.51 -12.79 7.23
CA LEU A 157 -45.22 -11.75 6.25
C LEU A 157 -46.50 -11.34 5.49
N PRO A 158 -46.74 -10.05 5.20
CA PRO A 158 -47.44 -9.64 3.99
C PRO A 158 -46.46 -9.10 2.94
N LYS A 159 -46.61 -9.61 1.72
CA LYS A 159 -45.94 -9.15 0.51
C LYS A 159 -46.55 -7.85 -0.03
N THR A 160 -45.73 -7.14 -0.79
CA THR A 160 -46.09 -6.24 -1.89
C THR A 160 -46.58 -4.83 -1.52
N ALA A 161 -45.70 -3.84 -1.68
CA ALA A 161 -46.07 -2.53 -2.21
C ALA A 161 -44.87 -1.86 -2.88
N SER A 162 -45.00 -1.70 -4.18
CA SER A 162 -44.28 -0.77 -5.06
C SER A 162 -44.28 0.66 -4.51
N PHE A 163 -43.17 1.38 -4.65
CA PHE A 163 -43.16 2.85 -4.55
C PHE A 163 -42.53 3.47 -5.81
N PRO A 164 -43.26 4.35 -6.51
CA PRO A 164 -42.73 5.19 -7.59
C PRO A 164 -42.22 6.56 -7.07
N THR A 165 -41.16 7.04 -7.73
CA THR A 165 -40.90 8.37 -8.31
C THR A 165 -41.57 9.66 -7.74
N SER A 166 -40.70 10.67 -7.47
CA SER A 166 -40.89 12.15 -7.46
C SER A 166 -41.85 12.73 -6.39
N GLY A 167 -41.51 13.75 -5.59
CA GLY A 167 -40.84 15.03 -5.81
C GLY A 167 -41.07 15.95 -4.58
N PRO A 168 -40.64 17.22 -4.61
CA PRO A 168 -39.98 17.95 -3.49
C PRO A 168 -40.93 18.77 -2.60
N LEU A 169 -40.40 19.36 -1.50
CA LEU A 169 -40.64 20.74 -0.98
C LEU A 169 -40.16 20.90 0.49
N ILE A 170 -39.26 21.87 0.74
CA ILE A 170 -38.91 22.55 2.03
C ILE A 170 -39.94 23.72 2.15
N PRO A 171 -40.36 24.34 3.31
CA PRO A 171 -39.45 24.88 4.34
C PRO A 171 -39.93 25.18 5.80
N GLU A 172 -38.92 25.54 6.64
CA GLU A 172 -38.93 26.40 7.85
C GLU A 172 -39.63 25.88 9.14
N GLU A 173 -39.19 26.14 10.39
CA GLU A 173 -38.68 27.38 11.04
C GLU A 173 -37.78 27.09 12.28
N ASN A 174 -36.79 27.98 12.52
CA ASN A 174 -36.31 28.64 13.77
C ASN A 174 -36.32 27.87 15.12
N LYS A 175 -35.34 27.93 16.05
CA LYS A 175 -34.43 28.97 16.62
C LYS A 175 -33.61 28.18 17.70
N GLU A 176 -32.42 28.51 18.22
CA GLU A 176 -31.83 29.78 18.63
C GLU A 176 -30.32 29.58 18.97
N ARG A 177 -29.49 30.51 18.49
CA ARG A 177 -28.19 31.04 18.96
C ARG A 177 -27.46 30.41 20.16
N VAL A 178 -26.15 30.21 19.96
CA VAL A 178 -25.10 30.93 20.72
C VAL A 178 -23.99 31.37 19.74
N GLN A 179 -23.58 32.64 19.86
CA GLN A 179 -22.59 33.34 19.05
C GLN A 179 -21.16 33.08 19.53
N ALA A 180 -20.22 32.90 18.59
CA ALA A 180 -18.89 33.51 18.63
C ALA A 180 -18.25 33.43 17.22
N LEU A 181 -17.89 34.58 16.68
CA LEU A 181 -16.96 34.84 15.57
C LEU A 181 -16.12 36.05 16.05
N PRO A 182 -14.95 36.34 15.47
CA PRO A 182 -14.33 35.70 14.31
C PRO A 182 -12.89 35.23 14.60
N ASP A 183 -12.35 34.33 13.79
CA ASP A 183 -10.95 34.41 13.37
C ASP A 183 -10.75 33.56 12.10
N SER A 184 -10.01 34.13 11.17
CA SER A 184 -9.82 33.74 9.77
C SER A 184 -9.85 32.24 9.49
N GLY A 185 -10.72 31.84 8.57
CA GLY A 185 -10.86 30.48 8.05
C GLY A 185 -9.64 30.03 7.26
N ALA A 186 -8.58 29.65 7.96
CA ALA A 186 -7.42 29.00 7.38
C ALA A 186 -7.76 27.52 7.12
N LEU A 187 -7.93 27.16 5.85
CA LEU A 187 -8.02 25.76 5.43
C LEU A 187 -6.80 25.00 5.97
N THR A 188 -7.03 24.06 6.89
CA THR A 188 -5.96 23.23 7.45
C THR A 188 -6.00 21.87 6.77
N LEU A 189 -4.97 21.58 5.96
CA LEU A 189 -4.81 20.30 5.28
C LEU A 189 -4.15 19.27 6.21
N VAL A 190 -4.66 18.04 6.20
CA VAL A 190 -4.23 16.97 7.11
C VAL A 190 -2.88 16.37 6.64
N PRO A 191 -1.82 16.39 7.47
CA PRO A 191 -0.46 15.93 7.09
C PRO A 191 -0.32 14.44 6.77
N SER A 192 -1.26 13.61 7.23
CA SER A 192 -1.13 12.15 7.28
C SER A 192 -2.15 11.41 6.42
N HIS A 193 -2.77 12.07 5.44
CA HIS A 193 -3.64 11.39 4.49
C HIS A 193 -2.78 10.70 3.42
N GLN A 194 -2.65 9.38 3.51
CA GLN A 194 -2.06 8.55 2.45
C GLN A 194 -3.17 7.89 1.66
N LEU A 195 -3.52 8.50 0.54
CA LEU A 195 -4.48 7.97 -0.40
C LEU A 195 -3.76 7.03 -1.36
N THR A 196 -4.29 5.82 -1.58
CA THR A 196 -3.70 4.86 -2.50
C THR A 196 -4.03 5.22 -3.95
N PRO A 197 -3.14 4.96 -4.94
CA PRO A 197 -3.40 5.27 -6.34
C PRO A 197 -4.71 4.66 -6.89
N GLU A 198 -5.10 3.47 -6.41
CA GLU A 198 -6.33 2.78 -6.84
C GLU A 198 -7.59 3.46 -6.28
N TYR A 199 -7.52 3.92 -5.02
CA TYR A 199 -8.59 4.71 -4.43
C TYR A 199 -8.70 6.08 -5.12
N PHE A 200 -7.55 6.68 -5.47
CA PHE A 200 -7.50 7.92 -6.27
C PHE A 200 -8.21 7.71 -7.60
N GLU A 201 -7.85 6.67 -8.36
CA GLU A 201 -8.40 6.41 -9.68
C GLU A 201 -9.92 6.18 -9.62
N LYS A 202 -10.38 5.35 -8.68
CA LYS A 202 -11.81 5.10 -8.47
C LYS A 202 -12.58 6.38 -8.15
N LYS A 203 -12.04 7.21 -7.25
CA LYS A 203 -12.67 8.49 -6.87
C LYS A 203 -12.58 9.52 -8.00
N TRP A 204 -11.47 9.60 -8.70
CA TRP A 204 -11.23 10.49 -9.83
C TRP A 204 -12.21 10.24 -10.98
N LEU A 205 -12.51 8.97 -11.28
CA LEU A 205 -13.51 8.60 -12.29
C LEU A 205 -14.95 8.86 -11.84
N SER A 206 -15.22 8.79 -10.53
CA SER A 206 -16.56 9.03 -9.98
C SER A 206 -16.92 10.50 -9.78
N LEU A 207 -15.92 11.38 -9.64
CA LEU A 207 -16.11 12.80 -9.35
C LEU A 207 -16.02 13.64 -10.62
N GLU A 208 -16.84 14.67 -10.70
CA GLU A 208 -16.75 15.71 -11.74
C GLU A 208 -15.71 16.76 -11.39
N VAL A 209 -15.21 17.47 -12.40
CA VAL A 209 -14.27 18.57 -12.22
C VAL A 209 -15.00 19.74 -11.58
N ALA A 210 -14.63 20.05 -10.34
CA ALA A 210 -15.26 21.11 -9.56
C ALA A 210 -14.64 22.48 -9.84
N HIS A 211 -13.34 22.51 -10.14
CA HIS A 211 -12.61 23.70 -10.55
C HIS A 211 -11.58 23.35 -11.61
N GLN A 212 -11.45 24.20 -12.62
CA GLN A 212 -10.42 24.06 -13.63
C GLN A 212 -9.84 25.44 -13.92
N GLN A 213 -8.53 25.52 -13.91
CA GLN A 213 -7.80 26.77 -14.10
C GLN A 213 -6.54 26.55 -14.89
N VAL A 214 -6.11 27.59 -15.58
CA VAL A 214 -4.86 27.62 -16.33
C VAL A 214 -3.99 28.72 -15.73
N CYS A 215 -2.76 28.37 -15.37
CA CYS A 215 -1.80 29.29 -14.76
C CYS A 215 -0.55 29.38 -15.65
N PRO A 216 0.03 30.57 -15.83
CA PRO A 216 1.28 30.70 -16.57
C PRO A 216 2.40 29.96 -15.82
N TRP A 217 3.16 29.15 -16.54
CA TRP A 217 4.29 28.39 -16.03
C TRP A 217 5.57 28.76 -16.78
N GLN A 218 6.56 29.25 -16.04
CA GLN A 218 7.83 29.68 -16.59
C GLN A 218 8.94 28.73 -16.13
N GLY A 219 9.67 28.16 -17.08
CA GLY A 219 10.84 27.32 -16.81
C GLY A 219 10.61 25.80 -16.87
N ALA A 220 11.68 25.05 -16.63
CA ALA A 220 11.66 23.59 -16.64
C ALA A 220 11.04 23.03 -15.36
N VAL A 221 10.07 22.13 -15.50
CA VAL A 221 9.46 21.45 -14.34
C VAL A 221 10.50 20.50 -13.72
N HIS A 222 10.86 20.76 -12.46
CA HIS A 222 11.64 19.85 -11.63
C HIS A 222 10.68 19.11 -10.68
N PRO A 223 10.32 17.84 -10.99
CA PRO A 223 9.35 17.08 -10.20
C PRO A 223 9.71 17.01 -8.71
N ASP A 224 11.01 16.87 -8.40
CA ASP A 224 11.50 16.74 -7.02
C ASP A 224 11.26 18.02 -6.20
N THR A 225 11.54 19.19 -6.78
CA THR A 225 11.32 20.49 -6.11
C THR A 225 9.84 20.75 -5.87
N LEU A 226 9.01 20.46 -6.86
CA LEU A 226 7.55 20.61 -6.78
C LEU A 226 6.95 19.64 -5.75
N GLN A 227 7.41 18.38 -5.73
CA GLN A 227 6.97 17.39 -4.76
C GLN A 227 7.33 17.80 -3.32
N VAL A 228 8.53 18.32 -3.08
CA VAL A 228 8.94 18.81 -1.76
C VAL A 228 8.09 20.01 -1.33
N ALA A 229 7.84 20.97 -2.23
CA ALA A 229 7.03 22.14 -1.92
C ALA A 229 5.56 21.78 -1.60
N LEU A 230 4.98 20.83 -2.33
CA LEU A 230 3.64 20.29 -2.07
C LEU A 230 3.57 19.53 -0.74
N GLN A 231 4.60 18.75 -0.40
CA GLN A 231 4.66 18.03 0.87
C GLN A 231 4.68 18.99 2.07
N MET A 232 5.31 20.17 1.94
CA MET A 232 5.34 21.20 2.99
C MET A 232 3.97 21.81 3.31
N VAL A 233 3.03 21.76 2.35
CA VAL A 233 1.64 22.22 2.53
C VAL A 233 0.67 21.04 2.74
N ASN A 234 1.16 19.85 3.08
CA ASN A 234 0.38 18.64 3.31
C ASN A 234 -0.42 18.17 2.08
N ILE A 235 0.12 18.40 0.87
CA ILE A 235 -0.44 17.87 -0.37
C ILE A 235 0.38 16.65 -0.78
N GLN A 236 -0.28 15.50 -0.86
CA GLN A 236 0.34 14.24 -1.26
C GLN A 236 0.44 14.15 -2.78
N THR A 237 1.61 13.76 -3.30
CA THR A 237 1.78 13.41 -4.71
C THR A 237 1.46 11.92 -4.91
N ILE A 238 0.50 11.61 -5.77
CA ILE A 238 0.07 10.24 -6.09
C ILE A 238 0.89 9.68 -7.25
N ALA A 239 1.04 10.47 -8.32
CA ALA A 239 1.84 10.11 -9.48
C ALA A 239 2.38 11.37 -10.15
N VAL A 240 3.59 11.29 -10.68
CA VAL A 240 4.23 12.39 -11.41
C VAL A 240 4.99 11.86 -12.61
N SER A 241 4.90 12.57 -13.72
CA SER A 241 5.65 12.26 -14.93
C SER A 241 7.13 12.54 -14.74
N ARG A 242 7.98 11.81 -15.46
CA ARG A 242 9.43 11.97 -15.40
C ARG A 242 9.84 13.40 -15.78
N ALA A 243 10.96 13.87 -15.23
CA ALA A 243 11.54 15.16 -15.60
C ALA A 243 11.79 15.20 -17.12
N GLY A 244 11.25 16.22 -17.79
CA GLY A 244 11.34 16.39 -19.25
C GLY A 244 10.32 15.59 -20.09
N ALA A 245 9.38 14.86 -19.47
CA ALA A 245 8.28 14.24 -20.21
C ALA A 245 7.35 15.29 -20.83
N GLN A 246 6.84 15.01 -22.03
CA GLN A 246 5.90 15.87 -22.75
C GLN A 246 4.73 15.05 -23.29
N PRO A 247 3.47 15.30 -22.86
CA PRO A 247 3.07 16.26 -21.84
C PRO A 247 3.54 15.83 -20.43
N TRP A 248 3.86 16.80 -19.58
CA TRP A 248 4.16 16.54 -18.19
C TRP A 248 2.84 16.53 -17.39
N LYS A 249 2.63 15.46 -16.62
CA LYS A 249 1.39 15.27 -15.86
C LYS A 249 1.67 14.85 -14.41
N ALA A 250 0.93 15.41 -13.46
CA ALA A 250 0.96 15.01 -12.07
C ALA A 250 -0.44 14.87 -11.48
N TYR A 251 -0.59 13.94 -10.55
CA TYR A 251 -1.82 13.70 -9.79
C TYR A 251 -1.53 13.87 -8.31
N LEU A 252 -2.32 14.71 -7.65
CA LEU A 252 -2.15 15.09 -6.25
C LEU A 252 -3.43 14.84 -5.46
N SER A 253 -3.29 14.62 -4.17
CA SER A 253 -4.40 14.47 -3.24
C SER A 253 -4.16 15.27 -1.96
N ALA A 254 -5.23 15.86 -1.44
CA ALA A 254 -5.23 16.50 -0.15
C ALA A 254 -6.58 16.27 0.55
N GLN A 255 -6.58 16.33 1.88
CA GLN A 255 -7.80 16.23 2.68
C GLN A 255 -7.81 17.34 3.73
N ASP A 256 -8.96 17.99 3.94
CA ASP A 256 -9.13 18.94 5.04
C ASP A 256 -9.47 18.24 6.36
N THR A 257 -9.46 19.00 7.46
CA THR A 257 -9.86 18.50 8.79
C THR A 257 -11.35 18.14 8.89
N ALA A 258 -12.19 18.59 7.96
CA ALA A 258 -13.61 18.25 7.90
C ALA A 258 -13.86 16.92 7.15
N GLY A 259 -12.82 16.33 6.55
CA GLY A 259 -12.89 15.09 5.78
C GLY A 259 -13.14 15.30 4.28
N CYS A 260 -13.27 16.54 3.81
CA CYS A 260 -13.40 16.86 2.39
C CYS A 260 -12.09 16.56 1.66
N LEU A 261 -12.22 15.81 0.57
CA LEU A 261 -11.12 15.24 -0.18
C LEU A 261 -11.00 15.96 -1.51
N PHE A 262 -9.80 16.47 -1.78
CA PHE A 262 -9.42 17.19 -2.98
C PHE A 262 -8.49 16.31 -3.80
N LEU A 263 -8.87 16.08 -5.05
CA LEU A 263 -8.04 15.41 -6.04
C LEU A 263 -7.65 16.44 -7.09
N THR A 264 -6.37 16.51 -7.44
CA THR A 264 -5.88 17.49 -8.40
C THR A 264 -5.10 16.81 -9.50
N GLU A 265 -5.29 17.28 -10.73
CA GLU A 265 -4.48 16.95 -11.89
C GLU A 265 -3.77 18.22 -12.34
N LEU A 266 -2.45 18.12 -12.49
CA LEU A 266 -1.61 19.13 -13.12
C LEU A 266 -1.20 18.60 -14.48
N LEU A 267 -1.43 19.37 -15.53
CA LEU A 267 -1.07 19.03 -16.90
C LEU A 267 -0.32 20.21 -17.53
N LEU A 268 0.86 19.93 -18.05
CA LEU A 268 1.66 20.88 -18.82
C LEU A 268 1.90 20.30 -20.22
N GLU A 269 1.31 20.94 -21.22
CA GLU A 269 1.41 20.51 -22.62
C GLU A 269 2.72 20.95 -23.28
N PRO A 270 3.24 20.18 -24.25
CA PRO A 270 4.42 20.57 -25.00
C PRO A 270 4.21 21.89 -25.76
N GLY A 271 5.02 22.89 -25.45
CA GLY A 271 5.02 24.19 -26.16
C GLY A 271 4.10 25.26 -25.55
N ASN A 272 3.24 24.89 -24.61
CA ASN A 272 2.46 25.85 -23.83
C ASN A 272 3.21 26.23 -22.55
N LEU A 273 3.38 27.53 -22.30
CA LEU A 273 3.87 28.07 -21.03
C LEU A 273 2.72 28.20 -20.02
N GLU A 274 1.78 27.26 -20.06
CA GLU A 274 0.53 27.30 -19.31
C GLU A 274 0.30 25.92 -18.69
N MET A 275 0.23 25.87 -17.36
CA MET A 275 -0.09 24.67 -16.60
C MET A 275 -1.59 24.65 -16.31
N GLN A 276 -2.26 23.60 -16.75
CA GLN A 276 -3.66 23.35 -16.48
C GLN A 276 -3.80 22.59 -15.16
N ILE A 277 -4.60 23.15 -14.25
CA ILE A 277 -4.89 22.63 -12.92
C ILE A 277 -6.37 22.24 -12.91
N SER A 278 -6.67 20.96 -12.72
CA SER A 278 -8.03 20.46 -12.61
C SER A 278 -8.24 19.88 -11.21
N VAL A 279 -9.13 20.47 -10.42
CA VAL A 279 -9.44 20.04 -9.05
C VAL A 279 -10.84 19.42 -9.00
N LYS A 280 -10.92 18.23 -8.43
CA LYS A 280 -12.16 17.51 -8.10
C LYS A 280 -12.31 17.43 -6.59
N GLN A 281 -13.53 17.63 -6.10
CA GLN A 281 -13.83 17.54 -4.67
C GLN A 281 -14.97 16.56 -4.41
N ASN A 282 -14.88 15.80 -3.33
CA ASN A 282 -15.93 14.85 -2.94
C ASN A 282 -17.18 15.55 -2.38
N GLU A 283 -17.00 16.66 -1.67
CA GLU A 283 -18.09 17.49 -1.14
C GLU A 283 -18.02 18.87 -1.77
N ALA A 284 -19.14 19.35 -2.31
CA ALA A 284 -19.18 20.61 -3.05
C ALA A 284 -19.17 21.84 -2.11
N ARG A 285 -18.03 22.13 -1.48
CA ARG A 285 -17.82 23.31 -0.63
C ARG A 285 -16.94 24.33 -1.35
N THR A 286 -17.56 25.40 -1.84
CA THR A 286 -16.88 26.44 -2.63
C THR A 286 -15.81 27.20 -1.85
N GLU A 287 -16.02 27.45 -0.55
CA GLU A 287 -15.05 28.17 0.29
C GLU A 287 -13.75 27.39 0.50
N THR A 288 -13.85 26.08 0.76
CA THR A 288 -12.69 25.21 0.93
C THR A 288 -11.98 24.95 -0.39
N LEU A 289 -12.73 24.83 -1.48
CA LEU A 289 -12.18 24.75 -2.84
C LEU A 289 -11.34 25.98 -3.20
N ASN A 290 -11.88 27.19 -3.00
CA ASN A 290 -11.17 28.44 -3.30
C ASN A 290 -9.91 28.58 -2.44
N SER A 291 -10.00 28.20 -1.16
CA SER A 291 -8.86 28.21 -0.24
C SER A 291 -7.78 27.22 -0.69
N PHE A 292 -8.18 26.01 -1.11
CA PHE A 292 -7.26 24.98 -1.60
C PHE A 292 -6.57 25.37 -2.91
N VAL A 293 -7.33 25.96 -3.85
CA VAL A 293 -6.78 26.49 -5.11
C VAL A 293 -5.77 27.60 -4.81
N SER A 294 -6.06 28.51 -3.88
CA SER A 294 -5.12 29.58 -3.47
C SER A 294 -3.80 29.01 -2.91
N VAL A 295 -3.86 27.91 -2.14
CA VAL A 295 -2.66 27.22 -1.64
C VAL A 295 -1.86 26.62 -2.80
N LEU A 296 -2.53 25.96 -3.75
CA LEU A 296 -1.88 25.40 -4.94
C LEU A 296 -1.23 26.50 -5.80
N GLU A 297 -1.91 27.61 -6.04
CA GLU A 297 -1.36 28.75 -6.76
C GLU A 297 -0.12 29.32 -6.09
N THR A 298 -0.14 29.45 -4.76
CA THR A 298 1.02 29.94 -4.00
C THR A 298 2.22 28.99 -4.15
N VAL A 299 2.01 27.68 -4.09
CA VAL A 299 3.08 26.68 -4.27
C VAL A 299 3.60 26.65 -5.71
N ILE A 300 2.70 26.67 -6.69
CA ILE A 300 3.05 26.64 -8.12
C ILE A 300 3.76 27.94 -8.51
N GLY A 301 3.28 29.09 -8.04
CA GLY A 301 3.92 30.40 -8.26
C GLY A 301 5.30 30.47 -7.64
N THR A 302 5.45 30.05 -6.38
CA THR A 302 6.79 30.01 -5.75
C THR A 302 7.75 29.08 -6.48
N VAL A 303 7.33 27.87 -6.88
CA VAL A 303 8.20 26.93 -7.63
C VAL A 303 8.51 27.44 -9.04
N GLY A 304 7.55 28.08 -9.71
CA GLY A 304 7.73 28.68 -11.04
C GLY A 304 8.66 29.89 -11.03
N ASP A 305 8.58 30.74 -10.00
CA ASP A 305 9.38 31.96 -9.87
C ASP A 305 10.79 31.71 -9.32
N ILE A 306 11.06 30.55 -8.69
CA ILE A 306 12.36 30.19 -8.08
C ILE A 306 13.53 30.16 -9.10
N LYS A 307 13.28 30.35 -10.40
CA LYS A 307 14.33 30.55 -11.43
C LYS A 307 14.00 31.66 -12.44
N SER A 308 13.56 32.83 -11.97
CA SER A 308 13.92 34.11 -12.64
C SER A 308 15.25 34.63 -12.12
#